data_AF-A0A6C8YZ61-F1
#
_entry.id   AF-A0A6C8YZ61-F1
#
_cell.length_a   1.000
_cell.length_b   1.000
_cell.length_c   1.000
_cell.angle_alpha   90.00
_cell.angle_beta   90.00
_cell.angle_gamma   90.00
#
_symmetry.space_group_name_H-M   'P 1'
#
loop_
_entity.id
_entity.type
_entity.pdbx_description
1 polymer ?
#
loop_
_entity_poly.entity_id
_entity_poly.type
_entity_poly.pdbx_seq_one_letter_code
_entity_poly.pdbx_strand_id
1 'polypeptide(L)'
;RLHGENIGFSKLTGKTKKRSEAIEAFQSGQVPVFLISLKAGGVGLNLTTADTVIHYDPWWNPAAEDQASDRAWRIGQDKPVFVYKLITNQSIEEKILTMQKNKAELAQSILSADHEGDIKLSED
;
A
#
# COMPACT_ATOMS: atom_id res chain seq x y z
N ARG A 1 -12.29 -8.60 -18.01
CA ARG A 1 -13.34 -7.64 -17.58
C ARG A 1 -12.99 -6.22 -18.03
N LEU A 2 -11.92 -5.56 -17.58
CA LEU A 2 -11.60 -4.18 -18.02
C LEU A 2 -11.64 -3.96 -19.55
N HIS A 3 -11.02 -4.86 -20.33
CA HIS A 3 -11.11 -4.81 -21.80
C HIS A 3 -12.53 -5.02 -22.34
N GLY A 4 -13.33 -5.89 -21.71
CA GLY A 4 -14.71 -6.16 -22.12
C GLY A 4 -15.67 -5.03 -21.77
N GLU A 5 -15.35 -4.26 -20.71
CA GLU A 5 -16.10 -3.08 -20.27
C GLU A 5 -15.58 -1.77 -20.89
N ASN A 6 -14.60 -1.84 -21.80
CA ASN A 6 -13.95 -0.69 -22.43
C ASN A 6 -13.38 0.36 -21.44
N ILE A 7 -12.85 -0.10 -20.30
CA ILE A 7 -12.21 0.76 -19.30
C ILE A 7 -10.71 0.86 -19.61
N GLY A 8 -10.23 2.07 -19.88
CA GLY A 8 -8.81 2.34 -20.08
C GLY A 8 -8.00 2.03 -18.82
N PHE A 9 -6.84 1.39 -18.97
CA PHE A 9 -5.94 1.12 -17.85
C PHE A 9 -4.49 1.07 -18.30
N SER A 10 -3.56 1.35 -17.38
CA SER A 10 -2.14 1.03 -17.55
C SER A 10 -1.69 0.06 -16.45
N LYS A 11 -0.56 -0.62 -16.67
CA LYS A 11 -0.12 -1.71 -15.81
C LYS A 11 1.39 -1.68 -15.53
N LEU A 12 1.74 -1.76 -14.26
CA LEU A 12 3.12 -1.82 -13.77
C LEU A 12 3.37 -3.11 -12.96
N THR A 13 4.23 -3.96 -13.50
CA THR A 13 4.68 -5.20 -12.85
C THR A 13 6.20 -5.29 -12.87
N GLY A 14 6.77 -6.31 -12.23
CA GLY A 14 8.21 -6.60 -12.33
C GLY A 14 8.72 -6.87 -13.75
N LYS A 15 7.83 -7.19 -14.71
CA LYS A 15 8.19 -7.46 -16.12
C LYS A 15 8.05 -6.22 -17.03
N THR A 16 7.51 -5.12 -16.51
CA THR A 16 7.26 -3.92 -17.32
C THR A 16 8.59 -3.21 -17.64
N LYS A 17 8.94 -3.13 -18.93
CA LYS A 17 10.16 -2.41 -19.40
C LYS A 17 9.96 -0.90 -19.44
N LYS A 18 8.86 -0.45 -20.05
CA LYS A 18 8.50 0.97 -20.23
C LYS A 18 7.73 1.50 -19.02
N ARG A 19 8.40 1.55 -17.86
CA ARG A 19 7.77 1.91 -16.58
C ARG A 19 7.25 3.35 -16.59
N SER A 20 8.05 4.29 -17.08
CA SER A 20 7.71 5.72 -17.10
C SER A 20 6.47 5.99 -17.95
N GLU A 21 6.38 5.42 -19.16
CA GLU A 21 5.22 5.59 -20.05
C GLU A 21 3.91 5.12 -19.38
N ALA A 22 3.94 4.00 -18.66
CA ALA A 22 2.75 3.49 -17.96
C ALA A 22 2.30 4.43 -16.83
N ILE A 23 3.26 4.98 -16.08
CA ILE A 23 3.01 5.93 -14.98
C ILE A 23 2.47 7.24 -15.54
N GLU A 24 3.08 7.76 -16.61
CA GLU A 24 2.68 9.01 -17.25
C GLU A 24 1.27 8.93 -17.84
N ALA A 25 0.91 7.83 -18.50
CA ALA A 25 -0.44 7.62 -19.01
C ALA A 25 -1.51 7.73 -17.91
N PHE A 26 -1.20 7.25 -16.70
CA PHE A 26 -2.11 7.36 -15.56
C PHE A 26 -2.09 8.76 -14.93
N GLN A 27 -0.90 9.29 -14.66
CA GLN A 27 -0.73 10.61 -14.03
C GLN A 27 -1.26 11.77 -14.89
N SER A 28 -1.28 11.62 -16.22
CA SER A 28 -1.88 12.60 -17.14
C SER A 28 -3.39 12.43 -17.31
N GLY A 29 -4.00 11.41 -16.67
CA GLY A 29 -5.44 11.14 -16.79
C GLY A 29 -5.86 10.49 -18.11
N GLN A 30 -4.92 10.00 -18.94
CA GLN A 30 -5.28 9.30 -20.18
C GLN A 30 -6.04 7.99 -19.91
N VAL A 31 -5.79 7.36 -18.77
CA VAL A 31 -6.48 6.15 -18.32
C VAL A 31 -6.99 6.30 -16.89
N PRO A 32 -8.22 5.84 -16.57
CA PRO A 32 -8.79 5.96 -15.23
C PRO A 32 -8.24 4.93 -14.23
N VAL A 33 -7.59 3.85 -14.67
CA VAL A 33 -7.17 2.75 -13.80
C VAL A 33 -5.67 2.46 -13.92
N PHE A 34 -5.00 2.31 -12.78
CA PHE A 34 -3.61 1.87 -12.70
C PHE A 34 -3.50 0.52 -11.99
N LEU A 35 -3.06 -0.51 -12.72
CA LEU A 35 -2.83 -1.84 -12.16
C LEU A 35 -1.38 -1.98 -11.75
N ILE A 36 -1.13 -2.13 -10.45
CA ILE A 36 0.23 -2.29 -9.92
C ILE A 36 0.32 -3.52 -9.02
N SER A 37 1.37 -4.31 -9.21
CA SER A 37 1.70 -5.37 -8.25
C SER A 37 2.30 -4.76 -6.98
N LEU A 38 1.99 -5.30 -5.79
CA LEU A 38 2.50 -4.77 -4.52
C LEU A 38 4.02 -4.56 -4.49
N LYS A 39 4.79 -5.54 -5.00
CA LYS A 39 6.26 -5.44 -5.12
C LYS A 39 6.71 -4.27 -6.02
N ALA A 40 5.97 -3.97 -7.07
CA ALA A 40 6.25 -2.82 -7.93
C ALA A 40 5.78 -1.49 -7.32
N GLY A 41 4.79 -1.51 -6.41
CA GLY A 41 4.33 -0.32 -5.66
C GLY A 41 5.23 0.06 -4.49
N GLY A 42 6.03 -0.89 -4.01
CA GLY A 42 7.04 -0.65 -2.97
C GLY A 42 8.23 0.22 -3.43
N VAL A 43 8.42 0.42 -4.75
CA VAL A 43 9.50 1.28 -5.26
C VAL A 43 9.04 2.74 -5.34
N GLY A 44 9.98 3.69 -5.23
CA GLY A 44 9.72 5.14 -5.19
C GLY A 44 8.95 5.68 -6.41
N LEU A 45 7.62 5.60 -6.35
CA LEU A 45 6.68 6.08 -7.35
C LEU A 45 5.85 7.22 -6.76
N ASN A 46 5.39 8.13 -7.61
CA ASN A 46 4.39 9.12 -7.26
C ASN A 46 3.13 8.82 -8.06
N LEU A 47 1.98 8.66 -7.39
CA LEU A 47 0.67 8.36 -7.97
C LEU A 47 -0.40 9.32 -7.44
N THR A 48 -0.05 10.58 -7.18
CA THR A 48 -0.94 11.64 -6.66
C THR A 48 -2.22 11.89 -7.46
N THR A 49 -2.30 11.50 -8.74
CA THR A 49 -3.57 11.57 -9.49
C THR A 49 -4.62 10.58 -8.96
N ALA A 50 -4.20 9.51 -8.27
CA ALA A 50 -5.13 8.55 -7.67
C ALA A 50 -5.72 9.10 -6.37
N ASP A 51 -7.04 9.17 -6.28
CA ASP A 51 -7.80 9.44 -5.05
C ASP A 51 -8.35 8.15 -4.41
N THR A 52 -8.23 7.00 -5.09
CA THR A 52 -8.77 5.73 -4.64
C THR A 52 -7.75 4.62 -4.81
N VAL A 53 -7.47 3.89 -3.73
CA VAL A 53 -6.58 2.73 -3.71
C VAL A 53 -7.39 1.51 -3.27
N ILE A 54 -7.27 0.42 -4.04
CA ILE A 54 -7.92 -0.86 -3.72
C ILE A 54 -6.82 -1.90 -3.55
N HIS A 55 -6.63 -2.36 -2.32
CA HIS A 55 -5.85 -3.56 -2.03
C HIS A 55 -6.75 -4.77 -2.30
N TYR A 56 -6.45 -5.45 -3.41
CA TYR A 56 -7.30 -6.53 -3.91
C TYR A 56 -7.14 -7.82 -3.11
N ASP A 57 -5.91 -8.15 -2.71
CA ASP A 57 -5.59 -9.31 -1.88
C ASP A 57 -4.76 -8.86 -0.67
N PRO A 58 -5.03 -9.39 0.54
CA PRO A 58 -4.24 -9.06 1.72
C PRO A 58 -2.85 -9.70 1.67
N TRP A 59 -1.86 -8.94 2.13
CA TRP A 59 -0.46 -9.33 2.18
C TRP A 59 -0.01 -9.58 3.61
N TRP A 60 0.90 -10.53 3.85
CA TRP A 60 1.34 -10.83 5.22
C TRP A 60 2.09 -9.68 5.92
N ASN A 61 2.52 -8.65 5.20
CA ASN A 61 3.24 -7.50 5.74
C ASN A 61 2.44 -6.19 5.56
N PRO A 62 1.76 -5.68 6.60
CA PRO A 62 0.96 -4.45 6.52
C PRO A 62 1.74 -3.26 5.95
N ALA A 63 3.00 -3.09 6.39
CA ALA A 63 3.85 -1.99 5.96
C ALA A 63 4.07 -1.94 4.43
N ALA A 64 3.97 -3.06 3.72
CA ALA A 64 4.07 -3.07 2.27
C ALA A 64 2.80 -2.52 1.59
N GLU A 65 1.62 -2.81 2.17
CA GLU A 65 0.34 -2.24 1.72
C GLU A 65 0.29 -0.74 2.02
N ASP A 66 0.71 -0.34 3.22
CA ASP A 66 0.76 1.06 3.64
C ASP A 66 1.69 1.86 2.72
N GLN A 67 2.89 1.33 2.46
CA GLN A 67 3.83 1.97 1.52
C GLN A 67 3.27 2.07 0.10
N ALA A 68 2.44 1.12 -0.34
CA ALA A 68 1.78 1.19 -1.63
C ALA A 68 0.66 2.23 -1.64
N SER A 69 -0.10 2.36 -0.55
CA SER A 69 -1.09 3.43 -0.36
C SER A 69 -0.46 4.83 -0.31
N ASP A 70 0.71 4.97 0.33
CA ASP A 70 1.51 6.21 0.40
C ASP A 70 2.04 6.70 -0.95
N ARG A 71 1.86 5.92 -2.02
CA ARG A 71 2.12 6.37 -3.39
C ARG A 71 1.03 7.31 -3.89
N ALA A 72 -0.21 7.10 -3.46
CA ALA A 72 -1.36 7.94 -3.77
C ALA A 72 -1.55 9.03 -2.70
N TRP A 73 -1.43 8.67 -1.42
CA TRP A 73 -1.43 9.62 -0.31
C TRP A 73 -0.03 10.22 -0.13
N ARG A 74 0.28 11.23 -0.94
CA ARG A 74 1.62 11.85 -0.99
C ARG A 74 1.52 13.36 -1.18
N ILE A 75 2.63 14.06 -0.89
CA ILE A 75 2.77 15.50 -1.20
C ILE A 75 2.44 15.73 -2.68
N GLY A 76 1.55 16.68 -2.95
CA GLY A 76 1.02 16.98 -4.28
C GLY A 76 -0.39 16.42 -4.54
N GLN A 77 -0.97 15.69 -3.60
CA GLN A 77 -2.38 15.29 -3.62
C GLN A 77 -3.27 16.47 -3.21
N ASP A 78 -4.34 16.71 -3.96
CA ASP A 78 -5.34 17.76 -3.72
C ASP A 78 -6.72 17.22 -3.34
N LYS A 79 -6.92 15.89 -3.39
CA LYS A 79 -8.17 15.21 -3.06
C LYS A 79 -8.03 14.26 -1.86
N PRO A 80 -9.12 13.99 -1.11
CA PRO A 80 -9.14 12.91 -0.13
C PRO A 80 -8.80 11.57 -0.79
N VAL A 81 -7.90 10.79 -0.16
CA VAL A 81 -7.53 9.46 -0.65
C VAL A 81 -8.27 8.39 0.13
N PHE A 82 -9.06 7.57 -0.56
CA PHE A 82 -9.77 6.43 0.02
C PHE A 82 -9.00 5.14 -0.21
N VAL A 83 -8.76 4.38 0.87
CA VAL A 83 -8.08 3.08 0.80
C VAL A 83 -9.07 1.99 1.18
N TYR A 84 -9.36 1.10 0.24
CA TYR A 84 -10.20 -0.06 0.43
C TYR A 84 -9.34 -1.32 0.49
N LYS A 85 -9.56 -2.17 1.48
CA LYS A 85 -8.99 -3.52 1.54
C LYS A 85 -10.12 -4.52 1.31
N LEU A 86 -10.03 -5.30 0.24
CA LEU A 86 -11.00 -6.34 -0.05
C LEU A 86 -10.61 -7.59 0.73
N ILE A 87 -11.56 -8.15 1.47
CA ILE A 87 -11.36 -9.34 2.28
C ILE A 87 -12.52 -10.30 2.01
N THR A 88 -12.17 -11.52 1.61
CA THR A 88 -13.11 -12.60 1.37
C THR A 88 -13.43 -13.30 2.68
N ASN A 89 -14.71 -13.26 3.08
CA ASN A 89 -15.23 -13.96 4.25
C ASN A 89 -15.05 -15.48 4.11
N GLN A 90 -14.82 -16.18 5.22
CA GLN A 90 -14.63 -17.63 5.28
C GLN A 90 -13.48 -18.13 4.38
N SER A 91 -12.41 -17.34 4.28
CA SER A 91 -11.25 -17.67 3.45
C SER A 91 -9.94 -17.62 4.27
N ILE A 92 -8.84 -18.03 3.63
CA ILE A 92 -7.50 -17.93 4.22
C ILE A 92 -7.12 -16.49 4.59
N GLU A 93 -7.76 -15.49 3.97
CA GLU A 93 -7.50 -14.06 4.17
C GLU A 93 -7.74 -13.61 5.62
N GLU A 94 -8.70 -14.22 6.33
CA GLU A 94 -8.95 -13.95 7.75
C GLU A 94 -7.76 -14.33 8.64
N LYS A 95 -7.05 -15.41 8.28
CA LYS A 95 -5.83 -15.81 8.98
C LYS A 95 -4.70 -14.84 8.70
N ILE A 96 -4.62 -14.30 7.48
CA ILE A 96 -3.65 -13.27 7.11
C ILE A 96 -3.88 -12.02 7.96
N LEU A 97 -5.13 -11.55 8.08
CA LEU A 97 -5.49 -10.42 8.94
C LEU A 97 -5.12 -10.66 10.41
N THR A 98 -5.40 -11.86 10.92
CA THR A 98 -5.04 -12.23 12.30
C THR A 98 -3.51 -12.15 12.49
N MET A 99 -2.74 -12.65 11.51
CA MET A 99 -1.28 -12.59 11.55
C MET A 99 -0.76 -11.15 11.48
N GLN A 100 -1.35 -10.30 10.63
CA GLN A 100 -1.03 -8.88 10.57
C GLN A 100 -1.24 -8.20 11.94
N LYS A 101 -2.39 -8.46 12.58
CA LYS A 101 -2.72 -7.92 13.90
C LYS A 101 -1.72 -8.34 14.97
N ASN A 102 -1.43 -9.65 15.06
CA ASN A 102 -0.46 -10.17 16.02
C ASN A 102 0.94 -9.54 15.83
N LYS A 103 1.35 -9.32 14.56
CA LYS A 103 2.63 -8.68 14.23
C LYS A 103 2.65 -7.21 14.65
N ALA A 104 1.55 -6.49 14.49
CA ALA A 104 1.41 -5.09 14.90
C ALA A 104 1.44 -4.96 16.44
N GLU A 105 0.73 -5.82 17.16
CA GLU A 105 0.71 -5.85 18.63
C GLU A 105 2.11 -6.15 19.19
N LEU A 106 2.80 -7.14 18.62
CA LEU A 106 4.17 -7.46 19.00
C LEU A 106 5.11 -6.26 18.79
N ALA A 107 5.05 -5.60 17.64
CA ALA A 107 5.85 -4.42 17.38
C ALA A 107 5.56 -3.31 18.41
N GLN A 108 4.29 -3.05 18.71
CA GLN A 108 3.90 -2.06 19.70
C GLN A 108 4.41 -2.40 21.10
N SER A 109 4.35 -3.66 21.53
CA SER A 109 4.85 -4.08 22.84
C SER A 109 6.35 -3.83 23.03
N ILE A 110 7.16 -4.02 21.98
CA ILE A 110 8.60 -3.77 22.02
C ILE A 110 8.87 -2.27 22.18
N LEU A 111 8.21 -1.43 21.37
CA LEU A 111 8.32 0.03 21.47
C LEU A 111 7.84 0.57 22.84
N SER A 112 6.88 -0.11 23.47
CA SER A 112 6.38 0.28 24.79
C SER A 112 7.35 -0.07 25.91
N ALA A 113 8.04 -1.22 25.80
CA ALA A 113 9.06 -1.64 26.76
C ALA A 113 10.29 -0.71 26.77
N ASP A 114 10.66 -0.15 25.63
CA ASP A 114 11.73 0.87 25.53
C ASP A 114 11.35 2.21 26.20
N HIS A 115 10.06 2.45 26.49
CA HIS A 115 9.59 3.67 27.16
C HIS A 115 9.56 3.58 28.70
N GLU A 116 9.67 2.38 29.28
CA GLU A 116 9.80 2.18 30.73
C GLU A 116 11.27 2.21 31.22
N GLY A 117 12.22 2.43 30.31
CA GLY A 117 13.67 2.34 30.54
C GLY A 117 14.40 3.64 30.88
N ASP A 118 13.73 4.70 31.37
CA ASP A 118 14.41 5.87 31.96
C ASP A 118 14.81 5.55 33.42
N ILE A 119 15.60 4.49 33.60
CA ILE A 119 16.24 4.17 34.88
C ILE A 119 17.44 5.11 35.01
N LYS A 120 17.32 6.09 35.89
CA LYS A 120 18.39 7.00 36.29
C LYS A 120 19.67 6.22 36.57
N LEU A 121 20.66 6.36 35.69
CA LEU A 121 22.05 6.06 36.01
C LEU A 121 22.54 7.17 36.94
N SER A 122 22.42 6.96 38.25
CA SER A 122 23.26 7.69 39.21
C SER A 122 24.66 7.07 39.15
N GLU A 123 25.64 7.87 38.76
CA GLU A 123 27.06 7.58 38.96
C GLU A 123 27.35 7.63 40.46
N ASP A 124 27.79 6.49 41.01
CA ASP A 124 28.67 6.41 42.17
C ASP A 124 29.91 5.60 41.75
#